data_AF-A0A8H7H3E8-F1
#
_entry.id   AF-A0A8H7H3E8-F1
#
_cell.length_a   1.000
_cell.length_b   1.000
_cell.length_c   1.000
_cell.angle_alpha   90.00
_cell.angle_beta   90.00
_cell.angle_gamma   90.00
#
_symmetry.space_group_name_H-M   'P 1'
#
loop_
_entity.id
_entity.type
_entity.pdbx_description
1 polymer ?
#
loop_
_entity_poly.entity_id
_entity_poly.type
_entity_poly.pdbx_seq_one_letter_code
_entity_poly.pdbx_strand_id
1 'polypeptide(L)'
;MASTSTAESGSKELKTNPRGIPHAPFVSDIEQHIGGPEAECESALRQFQEAVAKYRYMELNLNQRKSGLEEKIPDIKKSLGVVEHLITQRKPAKTDDDDLEDEDDDDEAKKKRNVTFELNDTLYAEAELEDTDTVYLWLGANVMLSYKLPEAQELLTSKLSSAQQNLSNVTEDLEFLREQITIMEVNTARVYNWDVRRRRLKREAEAAGKAVPDPE
;
A
#
# COMPACT_ATOMS: atom_id res chain seq x y z
N MET A 1 34.34 42.91 26.78
CA MET A 1 34.63 41.52 27.15
C MET A 1 33.32 40.76 27.04
N ALA A 2 32.98 40.34 25.82
CA ALA A 2 32.97 38.92 25.37
C ALA A 2 31.74 38.18 25.90
N SER A 3 30.71 37.99 25.05
CA SER A 3 30.40 36.72 24.34
C SER A 3 30.17 35.57 25.32
N THR A 4 29.00 34.92 25.32
CA THR A 4 28.71 33.91 24.30
C THR A 4 27.20 33.72 24.08
N SER A 5 26.80 33.80 22.80
CA SER A 5 25.58 33.20 22.26
C SER A 5 25.73 31.69 22.24
N THR A 6 24.80 30.97 22.84
CA THR A 6 24.70 29.51 22.66
C THR A 6 23.87 29.25 21.42
N ALA A 7 24.50 28.70 20.39
CA ALA A 7 23.84 28.25 19.17
C ALA A 7 23.14 26.91 19.46
N GLU A 8 21.81 26.89 19.42
CA GLU A 8 21.04 25.65 19.40
C GLU A 8 21.03 25.09 17.97
N SER A 9 21.87 24.07 17.76
CA SER A 9 21.74 23.14 16.64
C SER A 9 20.55 22.21 16.94
N GLY A 10 19.35 22.63 16.53
CA GLY A 10 18.13 21.82 16.63
C GLY A 10 17.93 20.98 15.37
N SER A 11 18.21 19.68 15.45
CA SER A 11 17.69 18.68 14.51
C SER A 11 16.16 18.74 14.53
N LYS A 12 15.56 19.39 13.53
CA LYS A 12 14.09 19.47 13.37
C LYS A 12 13.52 18.06 13.31
N GLU A 13 12.68 17.69 14.29
CA GLU A 13 11.92 16.44 14.26
C GLU A 13 11.12 16.36 12.95
N LEU A 14 11.43 15.35 12.14
CA LEU A 14 10.70 15.07 10.91
C LEU A 14 9.33 14.53 11.30
N LYS A 15 8.27 15.30 11.05
CA LYS A 15 6.89 14.80 11.21
C LYS A 15 6.69 13.60 10.30
N THR A 16 6.20 12.49 10.82
CA THR A 16 5.94 11.27 10.05
C THR A 16 4.46 10.93 10.06
N ASN A 17 3.99 10.21 9.04
CA ASN A 17 2.67 9.59 9.09
C ASN A 17 2.65 8.44 10.14
N PRO A 18 1.47 7.86 10.48
CA PRO A 18 1.36 6.77 11.45
C PRO A 18 2.19 5.52 11.12
N ARG A 19 2.69 5.39 9.90
CA ARG A 19 3.48 4.27 9.37
C ARG A 19 4.97 4.61 9.19
N GLY A 20 5.39 5.79 9.63
CA GLY A 20 6.79 6.23 9.64
C GLY A 20 7.29 6.87 8.34
N ILE A 21 6.41 7.18 7.38
CA ILE A 21 6.77 7.89 6.16
C ILE A 21 7.03 9.37 6.50
N PRO A 22 8.21 9.93 6.19
CA PRO A 22 8.53 11.33 6.50
C PRO A 22 7.69 12.33 5.69
N HIS A 23 7.22 13.38 6.35
CA HIS A 23 6.52 14.49 5.70
C HIS A 23 7.49 15.40 4.94
N ALA A 24 7.12 15.78 3.72
CA ALA A 24 7.85 16.73 2.90
C ALA A 24 7.67 18.15 3.44
N PRO A 25 8.73 18.87 3.82
CA PRO A 25 8.59 20.25 4.31
C PRO A 25 8.21 21.18 3.15
N PHE A 26 7.15 21.97 3.30
CA PHE A 26 6.85 23.05 2.34
C PHE A 26 7.73 24.27 2.63
N VAL A 27 8.48 24.74 1.63
CA VAL A 27 9.41 25.87 1.79
C VAL A 27 8.70 27.16 1.41
N SER A 28 8.20 27.92 2.39
CA SER A 28 7.50 29.19 2.14
C SER A 28 8.41 30.27 1.58
N ASP A 29 9.57 30.48 2.19
CA ASP A 29 10.60 31.42 1.74
C ASP A 29 11.81 30.66 1.21
N ILE A 30 12.00 30.75 -0.11
CA ILE A 30 13.05 30.04 -0.85
C ILE A 30 14.42 30.66 -0.56
N GLU A 31 14.49 31.98 -0.41
CA GLU A 31 15.74 32.72 -0.24
C GLU A 31 16.34 32.42 1.14
N GLN A 32 15.51 32.42 2.18
CA GLN A 32 15.94 32.00 3.52
C GLN A 32 16.37 30.54 3.56
N HIS A 33 15.71 29.66 2.81
CA HIS A 33 16.01 28.23 2.81
C HIS A 33 17.33 27.89 2.10
N ILE A 34 17.67 28.62 1.04
CA ILE A 34 18.92 28.41 0.28
C ILE A 34 20.13 29.05 0.99
N GLY A 35 19.91 29.92 1.97
CA GLY A 35 20.97 30.57 2.77
C GLY A 35 21.29 32.00 2.33
N GLY A 36 20.33 32.68 1.68
CA GLY A 36 20.42 34.09 1.28
C GLY A 36 20.58 34.32 -0.22
N PRO A 37 20.67 35.60 -0.64
CA PRO A 37 20.60 36.00 -2.05
C PRO A 37 21.76 35.49 -2.91
N GLU A 38 22.94 35.24 -2.33
CA GLU A 38 24.13 34.77 -3.06
C GLU A 38 24.38 33.26 -2.97
N ALA A 39 23.56 32.51 -2.23
CA ALA A 39 23.83 31.10 -1.97
C ALA A 39 23.62 30.19 -3.21
N GLU A 40 24.34 29.06 -3.24
CA GLU A 40 24.29 28.10 -4.35
C GLU A 40 23.06 27.20 -4.29
N CYS A 41 22.16 27.35 -5.27
CA CYS A 41 20.91 26.59 -5.39
C CYS A 41 21.12 25.10 -5.71
N GLU A 42 22.27 24.75 -6.30
CA GLU A 42 22.53 23.40 -6.81
C GLU A 42 22.50 22.36 -5.68
N SER A 43 23.02 22.71 -4.51
CA SER A 43 22.98 21.86 -3.32
C SER A 43 21.55 21.56 -2.86
N ALA A 44 20.69 22.59 -2.78
CA ALA A 44 19.29 22.45 -2.38
C ALA A 44 18.47 21.68 -3.43
N LEU A 45 18.69 21.94 -4.72
CA LEU A 45 18.05 21.20 -5.81
C LEU A 45 18.42 19.71 -5.76
N ARG A 46 19.69 19.38 -5.51
CA ARG A 46 20.13 17.98 -5.36
C ARG A 46 19.43 17.30 -4.18
N GLN A 47 19.34 17.97 -3.04
CA GLN A 47 18.64 17.43 -1.86
C GLN A 47 17.16 17.17 -2.13
N PHE A 48 16.47 18.06 -2.83
CA PHE A 48 15.06 17.86 -3.20
C PHE A 48 14.89 16.74 -4.21
N GLN A 49 15.77 16.63 -5.21
CA GLN A 49 15.75 15.51 -6.16
C GLN A 49 15.99 14.17 -5.46
N GLU A 50 16.95 14.10 -4.53
CA GLU A 50 17.20 12.92 -3.70
C GLU A 50 15.96 12.56 -2.86
N ALA A 51 15.26 13.56 -2.30
CA ALA A 51 14.03 13.34 -1.54
C ALA A 51 12.88 12.82 -2.43
N VAL A 52 12.68 13.41 -3.62
CA VAL A 52 11.69 12.91 -4.60
C VAL A 52 11.99 11.47 -4.98
N ALA A 53 13.26 11.13 -5.24
CA ALA A 53 13.65 9.77 -5.59
C ALA A 53 13.31 8.77 -4.47
N LYS A 54 13.52 9.15 -3.20
CA LYS A 54 13.14 8.32 -2.04
C LYS A 54 11.63 8.11 -1.98
N TYR A 55 10.82 9.15 -2.15
CA TYR A 55 9.36 9.01 -2.14
C TYR A 55 8.85 8.15 -3.30
N ARG A 56 9.40 8.32 -4.50
CA ARG A 56 9.06 7.50 -5.68
C ARG A 56 9.42 6.02 -5.47
N TYR A 57 10.56 5.74 -4.85
CA TYR A 57 10.94 4.37 -4.49
C TYR A 57 9.96 3.75 -3.48
N MET A 58 9.54 4.51 -2.47
CA MET A 58 8.52 4.05 -1.52
C MET A 58 7.16 3.81 -2.21
N GLU A 59 6.76 4.69 -3.13
CA GLU A 59 5.52 4.57 -3.92
C GLU A 59 5.54 3.30 -4.78
N LEU A 60 6.66 2.99 -5.42
CA LEU A 60 6.83 1.76 -6.20
C LEU A 60 6.64 0.51 -5.33
N ASN A 61 7.28 0.45 -4.17
CA ASN A 61 7.19 -0.69 -3.26
C ASN A 61 5.76 -0.89 -2.74
N LEU A 62 5.06 0.20 -2.38
CA LEU A 62 3.68 0.12 -1.92
C LEU A 62 2.72 -0.29 -3.04
N ASN A 63 2.94 0.16 -4.28
CA ASN A 63 2.14 -0.29 -5.43
C ASN A 63 2.30 -1.79 -5.70
N GLN A 64 3.52 -2.33 -5.60
CA GLN A 64 3.75 -3.78 -5.72
C GLN A 64 3.01 -4.55 -4.62
N ARG A 65 3.09 -4.06 -3.37
CA ARG A 65 2.37 -4.67 -2.24
C ARG A 65 0.86 -4.60 -2.41
N LYS A 66 0.34 -3.48 -2.92
CA LYS A 66 -1.08 -3.29 -3.23
C LYS A 66 -1.55 -4.32 -4.27
N SER A 67 -0.85 -4.42 -5.40
CA SER A 67 -1.19 -5.37 -6.46
C SER A 67 -1.22 -6.82 -5.94
N GLY A 68 -0.22 -7.21 -5.13
CA GLY A 68 -0.21 -8.54 -4.52
C GLY A 68 -1.32 -8.79 -3.50
N LEU A 69 -1.88 -7.75 -2.86
CA LEU A 69 -3.06 -7.87 -1.99
C LEU A 69 -4.35 -7.95 -2.81
N GLU A 70 -4.46 -7.15 -3.88
CA GLU A 70 -5.62 -7.16 -4.79
C GLU A 70 -5.79 -8.50 -5.51
N GLU A 71 -4.70 -9.20 -5.79
CA GLU A 71 -4.72 -10.57 -6.33
C GLU A 71 -5.15 -11.60 -5.28
N LYS A 72 -4.60 -11.53 -4.06
CA LYS A 72 -4.83 -12.53 -3.00
C LYS A 72 -6.21 -12.45 -2.35
N ILE A 73 -6.79 -11.25 -2.22
CA ILE A 73 -8.08 -11.07 -1.53
C ILE A 73 -9.20 -11.88 -2.20
N PRO A 74 -9.38 -11.85 -3.54
CA PRO A 74 -10.32 -12.71 -4.25
C PRO A 74 -10.12 -14.20 -3.97
N ASP A 75 -8.88 -14.69 -3.92
CA ASP A 75 -8.59 -16.10 -3.69
C ASP A 75 -8.95 -16.54 -2.26
N ILE A 76 -8.67 -15.69 -1.27
CA ILE A 76 -9.10 -15.93 0.12
C ILE A 76 -10.63 -15.95 0.21
N LYS A 77 -11.32 -15.03 -0.49
CA LYS A 77 -12.79 -15.00 -0.54
C LYS A 77 -13.38 -16.26 -1.19
N LYS A 78 -12.82 -16.72 -2.31
CA LYS A 78 -13.24 -17.97 -2.97
C LYS A 78 -13.06 -19.16 -2.02
N SER A 79 -11.89 -19.26 -1.38
CA SER A 79 -11.58 -20.32 -0.42
C SER A 79 -12.56 -20.32 0.75
N LEU A 80 -12.85 -19.15 1.33
CA LEU A 80 -13.84 -19.00 2.39
C LEU A 80 -15.23 -19.42 1.91
N GLY A 81 -15.65 -19.00 0.72
CA GLY A 81 -16.94 -19.37 0.14
C GLY A 81 -17.11 -20.88 -0.04
N VAL A 82 -16.05 -21.59 -0.41
CA VAL A 82 -16.07 -23.06 -0.48
C VAL A 82 -16.24 -23.67 0.92
N VAL A 83 -15.50 -23.19 1.92
CA VAL A 83 -15.62 -23.68 3.31
C VAL A 83 -17.02 -23.41 3.87
N GLU A 84 -17.59 -22.22 3.65
CA GLU A 84 -18.95 -21.86 4.07
C GLU A 84 -20.01 -22.72 3.36
N HIS A 85 -19.81 -23.01 2.08
CA HIS A 85 -20.68 -23.92 1.34
C HIS A 85 -20.63 -25.34 1.93
N LEU A 86 -19.44 -25.88 2.22
CA LEU A 86 -19.28 -27.18 2.88
C LEU A 86 -19.95 -27.22 4.27
N ILE A 87 -19.87 -26.15 5.05
CA ILE A 87 -20.55 -26.03 6.35
C ILE A 87 -22.07 -26.01 6.19
N THR A 88 -22.58 -25.23 5.23
CA THR A 88 -24.03 -25.06 5.01
C THR A 88 -24.68 -26.36 4.57
N GLN A 89 -24.05 -27.08 3.65
CA GLN A 89 -24.53 -28.37 3.16
C GLN A 89 -24.58 -29.45 4.26
N ARG A 90 -23.78 -29.29 5.32
CA ARG A 90 -23.74 -30.21 6.46
C ARG A 90 -24.83 -29.97 7.50
N LYS A 91 -25.40 -28.76 7.57
CA LYS A 91 -26.56 -28.52 8.43
C LYS A 91 -27.77 -29.19 7.75
N PRO A 92 -28.49 -30.12 8.41
CA PRO A 92 -29.73 -30.62 7.86
C PRO A 92 -30.64 -29.40 7.68
N ALA A 93 -31.21 -29.25 6.48
CA ALA A 93 -32.29 -28.31 6.26
C ALA A 93 -33.41 -28.68 7.25
N LYS A 94 -33.51 -27.95 8.36
CA LYS A 94 -34.69 -27.98 9.21
C LYS A 94 -35.79 -27.27 8.43
N THR A 95 -36.58 -28.08 7.73
CA THR A 95 -38.03 -27.98 7.48
C THR A 95 -38.73 -26.69 7.93
N ASP A 96 -39.41 -26.05 6.98
CA ASP A 96 -40.78 -25.59 7.19
C ASP A 96 -41.65 -26.19 6.06
N ASP A 97 -42.66 -26.96 6.47
CA ASP A 97 -43.82 -27.57 5.79
C ASP A 97 -43.68 -28.82 4.86
N ASP A 98 -44.32 -29.91 5.33
CA ASP A 98 -45.12 -30.97 4.66
C ASP A 98 -44.54 -31.74 3.45
N ASP A 99 -44.65 -33.06 3.28
CA ASP A 99 -45.62 -34.05 3.75
C ASP A 99 -45.10 -35.48 3.41
N LEU A 100 -45.37 -36.44 4.30
CA LEU A 100 -45.58 -37.89 4.08
C LEU A 100 -44.43 -38.87 3.71
N GLU A 101 -44.33 -39.86 4.61
CA GLU A 101 -44.01 -41.28 4.41
C GLU A 101 -42.60 -41.66 3.93
N ASP A 102 -41.76 -42.12 4.87
CA ASP A 102 -41.33 -43.53 4.91
C ASP A 102 -40.65 -43.82 6.26
N GLU A 103 -41.26 -44.73 7.02
CA GLU A 103 -40.64 -45.45 8.14
C GLU A 103 -39.64 -46.48 7.58
N ASP A 104 -38.55 -46.71 8.33
CA ASP A 104 -37.52 -47.75 8.13
C ASP A 104 -36.44 -47.48 7.05
N ASP A 105 -35.34 -46.80 7.45
CA ASP A 105 -34.00 -47.25 7.07
C ASP A 105 -32.92 -46.73 8.02
N ASP A 106 -32.32 -47.67 8.74
CA ASP A 106 -31.23 -47.55 9.71
C ASP A 106 -29.87 -47.35 8.98
N ASP A 107 -29.80 -46.43 8.01
CA ASP A 107 -28.59 -46.13 7.24
C ASP A 107 -28.31 -44.61 7.20
N GLU A 108 -27.37 -44.17 8.05
CA GLU A 108 -26.66 -42.89 7.94
C GLU A 108 -25.84 -42.85 6.62
N ALA A 109 -26.52 -42.83 5.48
CA ALA A 109 -25.90 -42.60 4.19
C ALA A 109 -25.47 -41.13 4.14
N LYS A 110 -24.22 -40.85 4.58
CA LYS A 110 -23.50 -39.60 4.30
C LYS A 110 -23.84 -39.17 2.87
N LYS A 111 -24.42 -37.98 2.70
CA LYS A 111 -24.85 -37.48 1.38
C LYS A 111 -23.65 -37.46 0.45
N LYS A 112 -23.58 -38.44 -0.45
CA LYS A 112 -22.54 -38.52 -1.45
C LYS A 112 -22.79 -37.45 -2.51
N ARG A 113 -21.77 -36.67 -2.85
CA ARG A 113 -21.90 -35.52 -3.76
C ARG A 113 -21.00 -35.67 -4.97
N ASN A 114 -21.58 -35.63 -6.16
CA ASN A 114 -20.81 -35.59 -7.39
C ASN A 114 -20.21 -34.19 -7.57
N VAL A 115 -18.88 -34.12 -7.61
CA VAL A 115 -18.11 -32.90 -7.86
C VAL A 115 -17.16 -33.13 -9.02
N THR A 116 -16.89 -32.06 -9.76
CA THR A 116 -15.89 -32.06 -10.82
C THR A 116 -14.60 -31.48 -10.26
N PHE A 117 -13.59 -32.33 -10.07
CA PHE A 117 -12.29 -31.95 -9.50
C PHE A 117 -11.30 -31.57 -10.61
N GLU A 118 -10.59 -30.47 -10.41
CA GLU A 118 -9.54 -30.00 -11.31
C GLU A 118 -8.24 -30.79 -11.07
N LEU A 119 -7.82 -31.57 -12.07
CA LEU A 119 -6.53 -32.27 -12.07
C LEU A 119 -5.41 -31.42 -12.70
N ASN A 120 -5.79 -30.59 -13.68
CA ASN A 120 -4.96 -29.61 -14.36
C ASN A 120 -5.89 -28.50 -14.91
N ASP A 121 -5.36 -27.34 -15.27
CA ASP A 121 -6.11 -26.17 -15.76
C ASP A 121 -7.15 -26.50 -16.85
N THR A 122 -6.89 -27.52 -17.67
CA THR A 122 -7.78 -28.00 -18.75
C THR A 122 -8.29 -29.44 -18.58
N LEU A 123 -7.96 -30.10 -17.47
CA LEU A 123 -8.33 -31.49 -17.19
C LEU A 123 -9.11 -31.59 -15.89
N TYR A 124 -10.34 -32.08 -16.01
CA TYR A 124 -11.24 -32.28 -14.89
C TYR A 124 -11.68 -33.74 -14.81
N ALA A 125 -11.93 -34.23 -13.59
CA ALA A 125 -12.47 -35.55 -13.33
C ALA A 125 -13.71 -35.47 -12.45
N GLU A 126 -14.71 -36.29 -12.74
CA GLU A 126 -15.87 -36.44 -11.88
C GLU A 126 -15.53 -37.38 -10.72
N ALA A 127 -15.87 -36.96 -9.51
CA ALA A 127 -15.65 -37.71 -8.29
C ALA A 127 -16.86 -37.59 -7.37
N GLU A 128 -17.16 -38.68 -6.66
CA GLU A 128 -18.18 -38.71 -5.63
C GLU A 128 -17.51 -38.42 -4.26
N LEU A 129 -17.90 -37.31 -3.64
CA LEU A 129 -17.33 -36.81 -2.39
C LEU A 129 -18.23 -37.21 -1.21
N GLU A 130 -17.63 -37.83 -0.20
CA GLU A 130 -18.27 -38.02 1.11
C GLU A 130 -18.22 -36.74 1.95
N ASP A 131 -19.20 -36.55 2.83
CA ASP A 131 -19.16 -35.45 3.78
C ASP A 131 -17.94 -35.58 4.72
N THR A 132 -17.14 -34.52 4.76
CA THR A 132 -15.90 -34.45 5.53
C THR A 132 -15.96 -33.30 6.54
N ASP A 133 -15.32 -33.53 7.68
CA ASP A 133 -15.28 -32.59 8.81
C ASP A 133 -14.12 -31.60 8.72
N THR A 134 -13.19 -31.90 7.83
CA THR A 134 -11.87 -31.28 7.79
C THR A 134 -11.51 -30.86 6.38
N VAL A 135 -10.87 -29.71 6.27
CA VAL A 135 -10.26 -29.21 5.04
C VAL A 135 -8.76 -29.10 5.23
N TYR A 136 -8.01 -29.27 4.14
CA TYR A 136 -6.57 -29.09 4.15
C TYR A 136 -6.23 -27.71 3.60
N LEU A 137 -5.55 -26.89 4.39
CA LEU A 137 -5.14 -25.55 4.00
C LEU A 137 -3.62 -25.49 3.79
N TRP A 138 -3.21 -24.90 2.68
CA TRP A 138 -1.81 -24.63 2.39
C TRP A 138 -1.37 -23.34 3.07
N LEU A 139 -0.42 -23.42 4.00
CA LEU A 139 0.05 -22.27 4.78
C LEU A 139 1.30 -21.60 4.18
N GLY A 140 1.86 -22.20 3.12
CA GLY A 140 3.13 -21.80 2.52
C GLY A 140 4.31 -22.61 3.04
N ALA A 141 5.51 -22.31 2.53
CA ALA A 141 6.76 -22.99 2.91
C ALA A 141 6.71 -24.53 2.85
N ASN A 142 5.97 -25.09 1.87
CA ASN A 142 5.73 -26.53 1.71
C ASN A 142 4.99 -27.20 2.89
N VAL A 143 4.18 -26.42 3.62
CA VAL A 143 3.40 -26.91 4.76
C VAL A 143 1.89 -26.82 4.46
N MET A 144 1.21 -27.95 4.67
CA MET A 144 -0.24 -28.08 4.61
C MET A 144 -0.74 -28.66 5.93
N LEU A 145 -1.81 -28.11 6.51
CA LEU A 145 -2.41 -28.59 7.74
C LEU A 145 -3.90 -28.86 7.56
N SER A 146 -4.40 -29.89 8.24
CA SER A 146 -5.82 -30.21 8.32
C SER A 146 -6.50 -29.37 9.40
N TYR A 147 -7.58 -28.68 9.05
CA TYR A 147 -8.39 -27.88 9.96
C TYR A 147 -9.81 -28.41 9.97
N LYS A 148 -10.49 -28.35 11.13
CA LYS A 148 -11.94 -28.56 11.17
C LYS A 148 -12.63 -27.40 10.45
N LEU A 149 -13.76 -27.66 9.79
CA LEU A 149 -14.51 -26.64 9.04
C LEU A 149 -14.73 -25.30 9.80
N PRO A 150 -15.19 -25.27 11.08
CA PRO A 150 -15.38 -23.99 11.79
C PRO A 150 -14.06 -23.26 12.05
N GLU A 151 -12.98 -23.98 12.36
CA GLU A 151 -11.65 -23.41 12.58
C GLU A 151 -11.06 -22.84 11.28
N ALA A 152 -11.26 -23.55 10.16
CA ALA A 152 -10.88 -23.08 8.84
C ALA A 152 -11.64 -21.81 8.45
N GLN A 153 -12.94 -21.72 8.75
CA GLN A 153 -13.75 -20.53 8.52
C GLN A 153 -13.19 -19.35 9.33
N GLU A 154 -12.98 -19.51 10.64
CA GLU A 154 -12.44 -18.46 11.50
C GLU A 154 -11.05 -17.98 11.03
N LEU A 155 -10.17 -18.92 10.68
CA LEU A 155 -8.84 -18.63 10.17
C LEU A 155 -8.90 -17.81 8.88
N LEU A 156 -9.69 -18.25 7.90
CA LEU A 156 -9.83 -17.58 6.61
C LEU A 156 -10.49 -16.20 6.76
N THR A 157 -11.50 -16.06 7.63
CA THR A 157 -12.13 -14.76 7.94
C THR A 157 -11.13 -13.80 8.58
N SER A 158 -10.34 -14.24 9.56
CA SER A 158 -9.30 -13.44 10.20
C SER A 158 -8.21 -12.98 9.21
N LYS A 159 -7.79 -13.88 8.31
CA LYS A 159 -6.84 -13.57 7.24
C LYS A 159 -7.43 -12.59 6.22
N LEU A 160 -8.69 -12.75 5.84
CA LEU A 160 -9.38 -11.85 4.93
C LEU A 160 -9.48 -10.43 5.51
N SER A 161 -9.92 -10.30 6.76
CA SER A 161 -9.99 -9.02 7.47
C SER A 161 -8.61 -8.35 7.55
N SER A 162 -7.58 -9.11 7.92
CA SER A 162 -6.20 -8.60 7.97
C SER A 162 -5.70 -8.14 6.60
N ALA A 163 -5.99 -8.88 5.53
CA ALA A 163 -5.61 -8.52 4.17
C ALA A 163 -6.33 -7.26 3.69
N GLN A 164 -7.63 -7.11 4.00
CA GLN A 164 -8.42 -5.92 3.67
C GLN A 164 -7.92 -4.69 4.43
N GLN A 165 -7.64 -4.81 5.73
CA GLN A 165 -7.07 -3.71 6.51
C GLN A 165 -5.70 -3.30 5.95
N ASN A 166 -4.86 -4.26 5.60
CA ASN A 166 -3.57 -3.98 4.96
C ASN A 166 -3.72 -3.26 3.62
N LEU A 167 -4.72 -3.62 2.80
CA LEU A 167 -5.02 -2.95 1.55
C LEU A 167 -5.46 -1.49 1.78
N SER A 168 -6.31 -1.24 2.79
CA SER A 168 -6.71 0.13 3.17
C SER A 168 -5.49 0.95 3.57
N ASN A 169 -4.68 0.45 4.50
CA ASN A 169 -3.49 1.13 4.99
C ASN A 169 -2.51 1.48 3.84
N VAL A 170 -2.26 0.52 2.94
CA VAL A 170 -1.37 0.75 1.79
C VAL A 170 -1.96 1.80 0.83
N THR A 171 -3.28 1.83 0.67
CA THR A 171 -3.95 2.82 -0.18
C THR A 171 -3.84 4.23 0.40
N GLU A 172 -4.05 4.38 1.72
CA GLU A 172 -3.85 5.64 2.43
C GLU A 172 -2.39 6.11 2.36
N ASP A 173 -1.42 5.20 2.57
CA ASP A 173 0.00 5.53 2.46
C ASP A 173 0.40 5.95 1.03
N LEU A 174 -0.19 5.34 0.00
CA LEU A 174 0.02 5.72 -1.40
C LEU A 174 -0.52 7.12 -1.69
N GLU A 175 -1.69 7.46 -1.15
CA GLU A 175 -2.25 8.81 -1.25
C GLU A 175 -1.35 9.84 -0.56
N PHE A 176 -0.90 9.55 0.66
CA PHE A 176 0.06 10.38 1.38
C PHE A 176 1.35 10.61 0.59
N LEU A 177 1.93 9.55 0.00
CA LEU A 177 3.15 9.67 -0.81
C LEU A 177 2.94 10.54 -2.05
N ARG A 178 1.79 10.47 -2.72
CA ARG A 178 1.48 11.34 -3.87
C ARG A 178 1.45 12.81 -3.46
N GLU A 179 0.90 13.12 -2.30
CA GLU A 179 0.93 14.49 -1.75
C GLU A 179 2.36 14.93 -1.46
N GLN A 180 3.17 14.07 -0.81
CA GLN A 180 4.56 14.41 -0.47
C GLN A 180 5.43 14.65 -1.71
N ILE A 181 5.26 13.82 -2.74
CA ILE A 181 5.91 13.99 -4.04
C ILE A 181 5.50 15.34 -4.65
N THR A 182 4.21 15.65 -4.66
CA THR A 182 3.69 16.91 -5.21
C THR A 182 4.29 18.12 -4.51
N ILE A 183 4.34 18.11 -3.17
CA ILE A 183 4.96 19.19 -2.38
C ILE A 183 6.42 19.37 -2.75
N MET A 184 7.17 18.27 -2.88
CA MET A 184 8.59 18.33 -3.20
C MET A 184 8.87 18.77 -4.65
N GLU A 185 8.02 18.36 -5.60
CA GLU A 185 8.08 18.82 -6.99
C GLU A 185 7.79 20.33 -7.08
N VAL A 186 6.79 20.83 -6.34
CA VAL A 186 6.52 22.27 -6.24
C VAL A 186 7.70 23.02 -5.64
N ASN A 187 8.29 22.52 -4.54
CA ASN A 187 9.49 23.13 -3.94
C ASN A 187 10.66 23.19 -4.93
N THR A 188 10.91 22.10 -5.68
CA THR A 188 11.96 22.02 -6.70
C THR A 188 11.74 23.05 -7.81
N ALA A 189 10.51 23.14 -8.34
CA ALA A 189 10.16 24.13 -9.35
C ALA A 189 10.30 25.57 -8.84
N ARG A 190 9.93 25.81 -7.58
CA ARG A 190 10.07 27.12 -6.92
C ARG A 190 11.53 27.55 -6.79
N VAL A 191 12.42 26.66 -6.36
CA VAL A 191 13.86 26.93 -6.31
C VAL A 191 14.41 27.22 -7.71
N TYR A 192 14.05 26.41 -8.70
CA TYR A 192 14.49 26.63 -10.08
C TYR A 192 14.03 28.00 -10.62
N ASN A 193 12.76 28.35 -10.41
CA ASN A 193 12.21 29.64 -10.82
C ASN A 193 12.89 30.83 -10.12
N TRP A 194 13.22 30.68 -8.83
CA TRP A 194 13.96 31.69 -8.08
C TRP A 194 15.38 31.87 -8.64
N ASP A 195 16.10 30.78 -8.90
CA ASP A 195 17.46 30.82 -9.44
C ASP A 195 17.51 31.44 -10.84
N VAL A 196 16.55 31.09 -11.72
CA VAL A 196 16.42 31.70 -13.05
C VAL A 196 16.15 33.20 -12.96
N ARG A 197 15.24 33.63 -12.07
CA ARG A 197 14.93 35.05 -11.86
C ARG A 197 16.17 35.81 -11.37
N ARG A 198 16.91 35.24 -10.41
CA ARG A 198 18.15 35.82 -9.88
C ARG A 198 19.21 35.97 -10.97
N ARG A 199 19.46 34.93 -11.76
CA ARG A 199 20.43 34.96 -12.87
C ARG A 199 20.04 35.93 -13.98
N ARG A 200 18.75 36.16 -14.21
CA ARG A 200 18.27 37.17 -15.16
C ARG A 200 18.56 38.58 -14.64
N LEU A 201 18.17 38.88 -13.40
CA LEU A 201 18.41 40.19 -12.77
C LEU A 201 19.91 40.53 -12.70
N LYS A 202 20.77 39.55 -12.38
CA LYS A 202 22.23 39.76 -12.36
C LYS A 202 22.79 40.14 -13.74
N ARG A 203 22.35 39.45 -14.80
CA ARG A 203 22.74 39.78 -16.18
C ARG A 203 22.23 41.15 -16.63
N GLU A 204 21.00 41.51 -16.27
CA GLU A 204 20.43 42.83 -16.56
C GLU A 204 21.19 43.96 -15.84
N ALA A 205 21.57 43.76 -14.57
CA ALA A 205 22.38 44.71 -13.81
C ALA A 205 23.79 44.87 -14.38
N GLU A 206 24.44 43.78 -14.79
CA GLU A 206 25.75 43.81 -15.45
C GLU A 206 25.71 44.51 -16.82
N ALA A 207 24.60 44.34 -17.57
CA ALA A 207 24.39 45.04 -18.84
C ALA A 207 24.13 46.55 -18.65
N ALA A 208 23.35 46.93 -17.64
CA ALA A 208 23.10 48.33 -17.30
C ALA A 208 24.36 49.06 -16.78
N GLY A 209 25.21 48.37 -16.02
CA GLY A 209 26.47 48.92 -15.51
C GLY A 209 27.55 49.13 -16.59
N LYS A 210 27.46 48.45 -17.73
CA LYS A 210 28.37 48.62 -18.88
C LYS A 210 27.95 49.74 -19.85
N ALA A 211 26.79 50.37 -19.64
CA ALA A 211 26.20 51.32 -20.59
C ALA A 211 26.56 52.80 -20.33
N VAL A 212 27.61 53.10 -19.56
CA VAL A 212 28.15 54.48 -19.46
C VAL A 212 29.17 54.68 -20.59
N PRO A 213 28.87 55.49 -21.63
CA PRO A 213 29.87 55.82 -22.65
C PRO A 213 30.84 56.85 -22.05
N ASP A 214 32.13 56.69 -22.33
CA ASP A 214 33.14 57.72 -22.08
C ASP A 214 32.70 59.03 -22.75
N PRO A 215 32.71 60.17 -22.03
CA PRO A 215 32.50 61.47 -22.63
C PRO A 215 33.84 61.95 -23.24
N GLU A 216 33.99 61.83 -24.56
CA GLU A 216 34.92 62.64 -25.35
C GLU A 216 34.17 63.43 -26.43
#